data_AF-A0A259E3R3-F1
#
_entry.id   AF-A0A259E3R3-F1
#
_cell.length_a   1.000
_cell.length_b   1.000
_cell.length_c   1.000
_cell.angle_alpha   90.00
_cell.angle_beta   90.00
_cell.angle_gamma   90.00
#
_symmetry.space_group_name_H-M   'P 1'
#
loop_
_entity.id
_entity.type
_entity.pdbx_description
1 polymer ?
#
loop_
_entity_poly.entity_id
_entity_poly.type
_entity_poly.pdbx_seq_one_letter_code
_entity_poly.pdbx_strand_id
1 'polypeptide(L)'
;MQNIDMVSDDAIAPVHRIALAYAPKSARAAWLALLQFESKLADAARPGRDPIMVQLRLAWWRDRLAESPERWPVSEPVLARLTAWKGKHQGLLPLVDGWEAHVVGEDGGRELAEGRIKAYAALADLLGVTAVDTVRAAVQHIDDPHAATPLPSPMPKAMRPLAVLRVCAVREAKGGQPTPFADLARIVRAGLLGK
;
A
#
# COMPACT_ATOMS: atom_id res chain seq x y z
N MET A 1 8.62 26.31 -16.29
CA MET A 1 9.80 25.52 -16.69
C MET A 1 9.46 24.06 -16.49
N GLN A 2 9.48 23.30 -17.59
CA GLN A 2 9.41 21.84 -17.75
C GLN A 2 8.12 21.08 -17.43
N ASN A 3 7.51 20.61 -18.54
CA ASN A 3 6.54 19.52 -18.64
C ASN A 3 6.98 18.32 -17.80
N ILE A 4 6.19 17.97 -16.80
CA ILE A 4 6.25 16.68 -16.13
C ILE A 4 5.53 15.69 -17.04
N ASP A 5 6.23 14.64 -17.45
CA ASP A 5 5.71 13.57 -18.27
C ASP A 5 4.35 13.09 -17.76
N MET A 6 3.34 13.09 -18.63
CA MET A 6 2.07 12.41 -18.45
C MET A 6 2.30 10.90 -18.41
N VAL A 7 2.77 10.38 -17.28
CA VAL A 7 2.41 9.03 -16.85
C VAL A 7 1.06 9.19 -16.16
N SER A 8 0.05 8.43 -16.58
CA SER A 8 -1.30 8.52 -16.04
C SER A 8 -1.27 8.54 -14.50
N ASP A 9 -1.50 9.71 -13.92
CA ASP A 9 -1.32 10.04 -12.49
C ASP A 9 -2.27 9.28 -11.53
N ASP A 10 -3.06 8.36 -12.10
CA ASP A 10 -4.16 7.60 -11.52
C ASP A 10 -3.96 6.07 -11.63
N ALA A 11 -2.87 5.61 -12.25
CA ALA A 11 -2.69 4.20 -12.56
C ALA A 11 -2.09 3.41 -11.39
N ILE A 12 -2.93 2.64 -10.68
CA ILE A 12 -2.44 1.58 -9.79
C ILE A 12 -1.91 0.38 -10.60
N ALA A 13 -0.91 -0.31 -10.04
CA ALA A 13 -0.32 -1.52 -10.63
C ALA A 13 -1.37 -2.60 -10.93
N PRO A 14 -1.16 -3.47 -11.94
CA PRO A 14 -2.12 -4.53 -12.28
C PRO A 14 -2.51 -5.42 -11.09
N VAL A 15 -1.54 -5.79 -10.25
CA VAL A 15 -1.78 -6.56 -9.02
C VAL A 15 -2.70 -5.83 -8.03
N HIS A 16 -2.55 -4.51 -7.90
CA HIS A 16 -3.42 -3.67 -7.06
C HIS A 16 -4.86 -3.63 -7.60
N ARG A 17 -5.05 -3.65 -8.94
CA ARG A 17 -6.40 -3.71 -9.55
C ARG A 17 -7.11 -5.03 -9.22
N ILE A 18 -6.38 -6.14 -9.30
CA ILE A 18 -6.88 -7.46 -8.95
C ILE A 18 -7.26 -7.49 -7.46
N ALA A 19 -6.36 -7.06 -6.57
CA ALA A 19 -6.65 -7.00 -5.14
C ALA A 19 -7.88 -6.14 -4.83
N LEU A 20 -7.99 -4.96 -5.44
CA LEU A 20 -9.11 -4.05 -5.26
C LEU A 20 -10.45 -4.64 -5.71
N ALA A 21 -10.47 -5.56 -6.68
CA ALA A 21 -11.68 -6.26 -7.11
C ALA A 21 -12.32 -7.10 -5.99
N TYR A 22 -11.54 -7.51 -4.99
CA TYR A 22 -12.02 -8.24 -3.81
C TYR A 22 -12.37 -7.34 -2.62
N ALA A 23 -12.20 -6.02 -2.74
CA ALA A 23 -12.62 -5.08 -1.72
C ALA A 23 -14.15 -4.96 -1.70
N PRO A 24 -14.82 -5.09 -0.54
CA PRO A 24 -16.24 -4.79 -0.45
C PRO A 24 -16.50 -3.31 -0.77
N LYS A 25 -17.71 -2.99 -1.25
CA LYS A 25 -18.08 -1.63 -1.67
C LYS A 25 -17.77 -0.56 -0.62
N SER A 26 -18.01 -0.86 0.67
CA SER A 26 -17.75 0.05 1.79
C SER A 26 -16.26 0.32 2.05
N ALA A 27 -15.36 -0.60 1.68
CA ALA A 27 -13.92 -0.48 1.91
C ALA A 27 -13.14 -0.03 0.67
N ARG A 28 -13.75 -0.15 -0.51
CA ARG A 28 -13.08 0.04 -1.81
C ARG A 28 -12.44 1.42 -1.96
N ALA A 29 -13.10 2.49 -1.50
CA ALA A 29 -12.55 3.85 -1.61
C ALA A 29 -11.29 4.04 -0.75
N ALA A 30 -11.29 3.57 0.49
CA ALA A 30 -10.15 3.66 1.39
C ALA A 30 -8.94 2.84 0.88
N TRP A 31 -9.21 1.62 0.39
CA TRP A 31 -8.21 0.77 -0.27
C TRP A 31 -7.59 1.43 -1.50
N LEU A 32 -8.43 1.97 -2.38
CA LEU A 32 -7.97 2.63 -3.60
C LEU A 32 -7.12 3.88 -3.29
N ALA A 33 -7.47 4.63 -2.25
CA ALA A 33 -6.68 5.78 -1.80
C ALA A 33 -5.30 5.34 -1.27
N LEU A 34 -5.23 4.30 -0.44
CA LEU A 34 -3.96 3.76 0.07
C LEU A 34 -3.04 3.30 -1.06
N LEU A 35 -3.57 2.48 -1.98
CA LEU A 35 -2.77 1.87 -3.05
C LEU A 35 -2.22 2.92 -4.03
N GLN A 36 -2.97 3.98 -4.30
CA GLN A 36 -2.48 5.10 -5.10
C GLN A 36 -1.45 5.94 -4.34
N PHE A 37 -1.69 6.20 -3.06
CA PHE A 37 -0.74 6.93 -2.23
C PHE A 37 0.60 6.21 -2.16
N GLU A 38 0.60 4.91 -1.89
CA GLU A 38 1.82 4.10 -1.89
C GLU A 38 2.52 4.10 -3.26
N SER A 39 1.76 4.05 -4.36
CA SER A 39 2.31 4.13 -5.71
C SER A 39 2.94 5.50 -6.00
N LYS A 40 2.36 6.60 -5.48
CA LYS A 40 2.94 7.95 -5.59
C LYS A 40 4.21 8.10 -4.77
N LEU A 41 4.26 7.54 -3.57
CA LEU A 41 5.49 7.54 -2.75
C LEU A 41 6.59 6.73 -3.43
N ALA A 42 6.26 5.55 -3.99
CA ALA A 42 7.20 4.75 -4.76
C ALA A 42 7.74 5.49 -5.99
N ASP A 43 6.90 6.22 -6.73
CA ASP A 43 7.38 7.07 -7.82
C ASP A 43 8.24 8.23 -7.31
N ALA A 44 7.81 8.91 -6.24
CA ALA A 44 8.57 9.99 -5.63
C ALA A 44 9.98 9.54 -5.24
N ALA A 45 10.10 8.34 -4.66
CA ALA A 45 11.31 7.67 -4.19
C ALA A 45 12.01 6.80 -5.26
N ARG A 46 11.66 6.95 -6.55
CA ARG A 46 12.18 6.08 -7.61
C ARG A 46 13.72 6.13 -7.69
N PRO A 47 14.40 4.96 -7.82
CA PRO A 47 15.85 4.90 -8.01
C PRO A 47 16.34 5.73 -9.20
N GLY A 48 17.50 6.35 -9.05
CA GLY A 48 18.12 7.19 -10.08
C GLY A 48 17.67 8.64 -10.08
N ARG A 49 16.74 9.04 -9.20
CA ARG A 49 16.47 10.46 -8.92
C ARG A 49 17.52 11.03 -7.97
N ASP A 50 17.75 12.33 -8.08
CA ASP A 50 18.60 13.07 -7.16
C ASP A 50 18.08 12.94 -5.71
N PRO A 51 18.91 12.51 -4.74
CA PRO A 51 18.47 12.26 -3.36
C PRO A 51 17.83 13.47 -2.68
N ILE A 52 18.34 14.68 -2.93
CA ILE A 52 17.79 15.92 -2.36
C ILE A 52 16.39 16.16 -2.93
N MET A 53 16.21 15.93 -4.23
CA MET A 53 14.89 16.07 -4.87
C MET A 53 13.88 15.05 -4.35
N VAL A 54 14.31 13.84 -4.01
CA VAL A 54 13.44 12.83 -3.37
C VAL A 54 13.01 13.30 -1.98
N GLN A 55 13.96 13.76 -1.14
CA GLN A 55 13.68 14.27 0.20
C GLN A 55 12.69 15.45 0.16
N LEU A 56 12.86 16.41 -0.76
CA LEU A 56 11.95 17.55 -0.91
C LEU A 56 10.52 17.10 -1.27
N ARG A 57 10.37 16.10 -2.16
CA ARG A 57 9.04 15.57 -2.53
C ARG A 57 8.39 14.82 -1.38
N LEU A 58 9.13 13.98 -0.67
CA LEU A 58 8.61 13.24 0.49
C LEU A 58 8.27 14.19 1.64
N ALA A 59 9.07 15.25 1.84
CA ALA A 59 8.77 16.29 2.80
C ALA A 59 7.47 17.02 2.49
N TRP A 60 7.25 17.37 1.22
CA TRP A 60 5.97 17.92 0.79
C TRP A 60 4.79 16.97 1.12
N TRP A 61 4.91 15.67 0.85
CA TRP A 61 3.88 14.68 1.19
C TRP A 61 3.61 14.61 2.70
N ARG A 62 4.68 14.63 3.51
CA ARG A 62 4.58 14.64 4.97
C ARG A 62 3.81 15.86 5.47
N ASP A 63 4.14 17.05 4.95
CA ASP A 63 3.48 18.29 5.30
C ASP A 63 1.99 18.26 4.89
N ARG A 64 1.68 17.78 3.69
CA ARG A 64 0.28 17.64 3.25
C ARG A 64 -0.51 16.68 4.14
N LEU A 65 0.05 15.54 4.53
CA LEU A 65 -0.63 14.60 5.43
C LEU A 65 -0.81 15.15 6.86
N ALA A 66 0.09 16.02 7.32
CA ALA A 66 -0.03 16.68 8.62
C ALA A 66 -1.14 17.75 8.65
N GLU A 67 -1.45 18.35 7.50
CA GLU A 67 -2.54 19.31 7.35
C GLU A 67 -3.93 18.66 7.36
N SER A 68 -4.95 19.45 7.69
CA SER A 68 -6.35 19.07 7.54
C SER A 68 -6.75 19.04 6.06
N PRO A 69 -7.67 18.14 5.63
CA PRO A 69 -8.05 17.98 4.23
C PRO A 69 -8.54 19.26 3.54
N GLU A 70 -9.09 20.20 4.30
CA GLU A 70 -9.59 21.48 3.82
C GLU A 70 -8.47 22.41 3.29
N ARG A 71 -7.21 22.14 3.65
CA ARG A 71 -6.04 22.92 3.22
C ARG A 71 -5.30 22.29 2.02
N TRP A 72 -5.75 21.14 1.55
CA TRP A 72 -5.07 20.44 0.47
C TRP A 72 -5.24 21.15 -0.89
N PRO A 73 -4.21 21.10 -1.74
CA PRO A 73 -4.32 21.60 -3.09
C PRO A 73 -5.36 20.79 -3.88
N VAL A 74 -6.31 21.50 -4.49
CA VAL A 74 -7.43 20.91 -5.27
C VAL A 74 -6.91 20.10 -6.48
N SER A 75 -5.73 20.44 -6.99
CA SER A 75 -5.14 19.79 -8.16
C SER A 75 -4.51 18.43 -7.88
N GLU A 76 -4.37 18.00 -6.63
CA GLU A 76 -3.70 16.73 -6.29
C GLU A 76 -4.73 15.58 -6.16
N PRO A 77 -4.82 14.67 -7.15
CA PRO A 77 -5.87 13.65 -7.19
C PRO A 77 -5.76 12.60 -6.08
N VAL A 78 -4.56 12.35 -5.57
CA VAL A 78 -4.37 11.36 -4.49
C VAL A 78 -4.84 11.92 -3.16
N LEU A 79 -4.55 13.19 -2.86
CA LEU A 79 -5.11 13.87 -1.68
C LEU A 79 -6.64 13.93 -1.76
N ALA A 80 -7.21 14.26 -2.93
CA ALA A 80 -8.66 14.24 -3.11
C ALA A 80 -9.29 12.87 -2.76
N ARG A 81 -8.62 11.77 -3.08
CA ARG A 81 -9.08 10.41 -2.74
C ARG A 81 -8.86 10.04 -1.28
N LEU A 82 -7.84 10.60 -0.62
CA LEU A 82 -7.59 10.39 0.80
C LEU A 82 -8.71 10.97 1.69
N THR A 83 -9.63 11.77 1.16
CA THR A 83 -10.89 12.12 1.86
C THR A 83 -11.69 10.88 2.30
N ALA A 84 -11.56 9.75 1.59
CA ALA A 84 -12.15 8.46 1.98
C ALA A 84 -11.65 7.92 3.34
N TRP A 85 -10.53 8.44 3.85
CA TRP A 85 -9.97 8.13 5.16
C TRP A 85 -10.62 8.91 6.31
N LYS A 86 -11.58 9.81 6.03
CA LYS A 86 -12.43 10.47 7.04
C LYS A 86 -11.64 11.12 8.18
N GLY A 87 -10.53 11.79 7.86
CA GLY A 87 -9.66 12.46 8.83
C GLY A 87 -8.64 11.56 9.54
N LYS A 88 -8.65 10.24 9.27
CA LYS A 88 -7.64 9.29 9.81
C LYS A 88 -6.40 9.15 8.92
N HIS A 89 -6.22 9.99 7.90
CA HIS A 89 -5.12 9.92 6.93
C HIS A 89 -3.73 10.12 7.55
N GLN A 90 -3.63 10.75 8.71
CA GLN A 90 -2.36 10.88 9.46
C GLN A 90 -1.75 9.53 9.84
N GLY A 91 -2.54 8.45 9.90
CA GLY A 91 -2.02 7.09 10.06
C GLY A 91 -1.11 6.61 8.91
N LEU A 92 -1.02 7.38 7.82
CA LEU A 92 -0.13 7.12 6.69
C LEU A 92 1.24 7.81 6.79
N LEU A 93 1.45 8.71 7.76
CA LEU A 93 2.73 9.39 7.96
C LEU A 93 3.91 8.40 8.09
N PRO A 94 3.82 7.30 8.87
CA PRO A 94 4.92 6.35 8.97
C PRO A 94 5.32 5.70 7.64
N LEU A 95 4.41 5.65 6.66
CA LEU A 95 4.73 5.15 5.33
C LEU A 95 5.62 6.13 4.56
N VAL A 96 5.39 7.45 4.70
CA VAL A 96 6.25 8.48 4.11
C VAL A 96 7.65 8.42 4.71
N ASP A 97 7.73 8.35 6.04
CA ASP A 97 9.01 8.26 6.76
C ASP A 97 9.77 6.99 6.35
N GLY A 98 9.06 5.86 6.22
CA GLY A 98 9.65 4.61 5.74
C GLY A 98 10.20 4.68 4.31
N TRP A 99 9.51 5.38 3.40
CA TRP A 99 10.01 5.61 2.04
C TRP A 99 11.24 6.53 2.01
N GLU A 100 11.29 7.53 2.89
CA GLU A 100 12.46 8.38 3.03
C GLU A 100 13.67 7.58 3.53
N ALA A 101 13.49 6.81 4.61
CA ALA A 101 14.51 5.92 5.14
C ALA A 101 14.99 4.88 4.12
N HIS A 102 14.11 4.36 3.26
CA HIS A 102 14.50 3.44 2.20
C HIS A 102 15.45 4.07 1.16
N VAL A 103 15.33 5.38 0.91
CA VAL A 103 16.15 6.08 -0.09
C VAL A 103 17.48 6.56 0.48
N VAL A 104 17.46 7.05 1.73
CA VAL A 104 18.62 7.73 2.34
C VAL A 104 19.32 6.92 3.43
N GLY A 105 18.64 5.91 3.95
CA GLY A 105 19.12 5.07 5.04
C GLY A 105 19.80 3.79 4.56
N GLU A 106 20.48 3.14 5.51
CA GLU A 106 21.17 1.85 5.31
C GLU A 106 20.45 0.72 6.07
N ASP A 107 19.17 0.93 6.41
CA ASP A 107 18.42 0.06 7.31
C ASP A 107 17.91 -1.23 6.64
N GLY A 108 18.15 -1.37 5.33
CA GLY A 108 17.71 -2.51 4.53
C GLY A 108 16.20 -2.54 4.27
N GLY A 109 15.49 -1.40 4.39
CA GLY A 109 14.04 -1.31 4.21
C GLY A 109 13.21 -1.64 5.44
N ARG A 110 13.83 -1.71 6.63
CA ARG A 110 13.15 -2.03 7.89
C ARG A 110 12.09 -1.00 8.27
N GLU A 111 12.40 0.28 8.15
CA GLU A 111 11.49 1.39 8.43
C GLU A 111 10.36 1.45 7.41
N LEU A 112 10.63 1.11 6.14
CA LEU A 112 9.57 0.97 5.14
C LEU A 112 8.61 -0.17 5.49
N ALA A 113 9.13 -1.34 5.90
CA ALA A 113 8.29 -2.46 6.33
C ALA A 113 7.43 -2.10 7.55
N GLU A 114 8.01 -1.44 8.57
CA GLU A 114 7.25 -0.97 9.74
C GLU A 114 6.22 0.11 9.36
N GLY A 115 6.56 1.03 8.46
CA GLY A 115 5.67 2.04 7.91
C GLY A 115 4.47 1.43 7.18
N ARG A 116 4.69 0.38 6.39
CA ARG A 116 3.63 -0.41 5.74
C ARG A 116 2.72 -1.06 6.76
N ILE A 117 3.28 -1.74 7.77
CA ILE A 117 2.49 -2.38 8.83
C ILE A 117 1.56 -1.36 9.50
N LYS A 118 2.09 -0.18 9.86
CA LYS A 118 1.31 0.91 10.46
C LYS A 118 0.22 1.44 9.53
N ALA A 119 0.52 1.65 8.25
CA ALA A 119 -0.47 2.11 7.27
C ALA A 119 -1.63 1.12 7.08
N TYR A 120 -1.33 -0.18 6.95
CA TYR A 120 -2.36 -1.22 6.84
C TYR A 120 -3.13 -1.44 8.15
N ALA A 121 -2.49 -1.25 9.31
CA ALA A 121 -3.18 -1.24 10.60
C ALA A 121 -4.14 -0.04 10.72
N ALA A 122 -3.74 1.15 10.27
CA ALA A 122 -4.60 2.32 10.22
C ALA A 122 -5.79 2.11 9.26
N LEU A 123 -5.58 1.43 8.12
CA LEU A 123 -6.67 1.03 7.24
C LEU A 123 -7.61 0.04 7.93
N ALA A 124 -7.09 -0.95 8.67
CA ALA A 124 -7.90 -1.90 9.41
C ALA A 124 -8.77 -1.18 10.47
N ASP A 125 -8.19 -0.24 11.22
CA ASP A 125 -8.91 0.59 12.19
C ASP A 125 -10.00 1.45 11.53
N LEU A 126 -9.69 2.11 10.41
CA LEU A 126 -10.67 2.86 9.61
C LEU A 126 -11.86 1.99 9.17
N LEU A 127 -11.60 0.72 8.86
CA LEU A 127 -12.60 -0.25 8.41
C LEU A 127 -13.27 -1.04 9.56
N GLY A 128 -12.94 -0.73 10.81
CA GLY A 128 -13.49 -1.39 11.99
C GLY A 128 -13.05 -2.86 12.16
N VAL A 129 -11.86 -3.19 11.67
CA VAL A 129 -11.29 -4.54 11.73
C VAL A 129 -10.39 -4.70 12.96
N THR A 130 -10.72 -5.65 13.82
CA THR A 130 -9.98 -5.93 15.07
C THR A 130 -8.84 -6.95 14.90
N ALA A 131 -8.75 -7.62 13.75
CA ALA A 131 -7.75 -8.66 13.47
C ALA A 131 -6.36 -8.08 13.12
N VAL A 132 -5.85 -7.17 13.96
CA VAL A 132 -4.62 -6.40 13.73
C VAL A 132 -3.40 -7.32 13.56
N ASP A 133 -3.28 -8.37 14.35
CA ASP A 133 -2.15 -9.32 14.24
C ASP A 133 -2.16 -10.07 12.91
N THR A 134 -3.35 -10.37 12.37
CA THR A 134 -3.46 -11.03 11.07
C THR A 134 -3.10 -10.07 9.93
N VAL A 135 -3.47 -8.80 10.05
CA VAL A 135 -3.07 -7.74 9.11
C VAL A 135 -1.56 -7.57 9.15
N ARG A 136 -0.96 -7.45 10.35
CA ARG A 136 0.50 -7.36 10.54
C ARG A 136 1.23 -8.53 9.89
N ALA A 137 0.83 -9.77 10.20
CA ALA A 137 1.45 -10.96 9.64
C ALA A 137 1.34 -11.01 8.10
N ALA A 138 0.21 -10.57 7.54
CA ALA A 138 0.02 -10.53 6.09
C ALA A 138 0.94 -9.50 5.40
N VAL A 139 1.13 -8.32 6.01
CA VAL A 139 2.05 -7.30 5.48
C VAL A 139 3.50 -7.75 5.58
N GLN A 140 3.90 -8.33 6.73
CA GLN A 140 5.23 -8.89 6.90
C GLN A 140 5.55 -9.95 5.84
N HIS A 141 4.57 -10.76 5.45
CA HIS A 141 4.70 -11.73 4.36
C HIS A 141 4.79 -11.11 2.97
N ILE A 142 4.30 -9.90 2.77
CA ILE A 142 4.47 -9.19 1.50
C ILE A 142 5.89 -8.64 1.41
N ASP A 143 6.42 -8.10 2.51
CA ASP A 143 7.76 -7.53 2.57
C ASP A 143 8.86 -8.61 2.59
N ASP A 144 8.62 -9.74 3.26
CA ASP A 144 9.45 -10.95 3.22
C ASP A 144 8.60 -12.17 2.82
N PRO A 145 8.44 -12.42 1.50
CA PRO A 145 7.67 -13.56 1.00
C PRO A 145 8.31 -14.92 1.24
N HIS A 146 9.59 -14.96 1.63
CA HIS A 146 10.31 -16.19 1.95
C HIS A 146 10.15 -16.59 3.42
N ALA A 147 9.77 -15.65 4.30
CA ALA A 147 9.41 -15.97 5.67
C ALA A 147 8.27 -17.01 5.69
N ALA A 148 8.37 -18.02 6.56
CA ALA A 148 7.42 -19.12 6.62
C ALA A 148 6.28 -18.90 7.63
N THR A 149 5.93 -17.65 7.94
CA THR A 149 4.96 -17.34 9.02
C THR A 149 3.51 -17.60 8.57
N PRO A 150 2.78 -18.55 9.20
CA PRO A 150 1.36 -18.74 8.91
C PRO A 150 0.54 -17.53 9.37
N LEU A 151 -0.57 -17.24 8.68
CA LEU A 151 -1.52 -16.24 9.17
C LEU A 151 -2.20 -16.74 10.47
N PRO A 152 -2.33 -15.91 11.51
CA PRO A 152 -2.99 -16.29 12.76
C PRO A 152 -4.47 -16.65 12.60
N SER A 153 -5.17 -15.99 11.67
CA SER A 153 -6.59 -16.20 11.41
C SER A 153 -6.95 -15.88 9.95
N PRO A 154 -8.14 -16.26 9.45
CA PRO A 154 -8.58 -15.85 8.11
C PRO A 154 -8.80 -14.34 8.01
N MET A 155 -8.47 -13.76 6.86
CA MET A 155 -8.61 -12.33 6.62
C MET A 155 -10.10 -11.89 6.64
N PRO A 156 -10.44 -10.85 7.43
CA PRO A 156 -11.77 -10.25 7.40
C PRO A 156 -12.16 -9.73 6.02
N LYS A 157 -13.46 -9.69 5.71
CA LYS A 157 -13.98 -9.30 4.39
C LYS A 157 -13.44 -7.94 3.91
N ALA A 158 -13.35 -6.97 4.81
CA ALA A 158 -12.87 -5.62 4.51
C ALA A 158 -11.38 -5.57 4.14
N MET A 159 -10.59 -6.58 4.54
CA MET A 159 -9.14 -6.66 4.31
C MET A 159 -8.75 -7.72 3.26
N ARG A 160 -9.70 -8.38 2.58
CA ARG A 160 -9.44 -9.36 1.51
C ARG A 160 -8.45 -8.92 0.42
N PRO A 161 -8.39 -7.64 0.00
CA PRO A 161 -7.36 -7.20 -0.92
C PRO A 161 -5.94 -7.52 -0.42
N LEU A 162 -5.68 -7.41 0.89
CA LEU A 162 -4.38 -7.73 1.48
C LEU A 162 -4.01 -9.20 1.30
N ALA A 163 -4.97 -10.12 1.46
CA ALA A 163 -4.75 -11.55 1.24
C ALA A 163 -4.37 -11.84 -0.22
N VAL A 164 -4.96 -11.11 -1.18
CA VAL A 164 -4.62 -11.22 -2.60
C VAL A 164 -3.21 -10.70 -2.87
N LEU A 165 -2.85 -9.52 -2.33
CA LEU A 165 -1.50 -8.97 -2.45
C LEU A 165 -0.44 -9.93 -1.90
N ARG A 166 -0.71 -10.53 -0.73
CA ARG A 166 0.15 -11.54 -0.11
C ARG A 166 0.40 -12.74 -1.02
N VAL A 167 -0.65 -13.32 -1.60
CA VAL A 167 -0.51 -14.47 -2.51
C VAL A 167 0.27 -14.09 -3.77
N CYS A 168 0.05 -12.88 -4.30
CA CYS A 168 0.81 -12.40 -5.44
C CYS A 168 2.31 -12.22 -5.12
N ALA A 169 2.64 -11.63 -3.97
CA ALA A 169 4.03 -11.44 -3.53
C ALA A 169 4.76 -12.78 -3.35
N VAL A 170 4.13 -13.77 -2.70
CA VAL A 170 4.69 -15.12 -2.55
C VAL A 170 4.90 -15.81 -3.90
N ARG A 171 4.01 -15.57 -4.87
CA ARG A 171 4.15 -16.14 -6.21
C ARG A 171 5.34 -15.53 -6.94
N GLU A 172 5.45 -14.20 -6.91
CA GLU A 172 6.52 -13.46 -7.56
C GLU A 172 7.90 -13.88 -7.02
N ALA A 173 8.03 -14.00 -5.69
CA ALA A 173 9.27 -14.44 -5.06
C ALA A 173 9.67 -15.90 -5.39
N LYS A 174 8.72 -16.77 -5.72
CA LYS A 174 9.00 -18.17 -6.09
C LYS A 174 9.58 -18.34 -7.49
N GLY A 175 9.52 -17.33 -8.37
CA GLY A 175 10.22 -17.29 -9.65
C GLY A 175 9.96 -18.47 -10.64
N GLY A 176 8.93 -19.29 -10.40
CA GLY A 176 8.66 -20.50 -11.17
C GLY A 176 7.92 -20.23 -12.49
N GLN A 177 7.88 -21.24 -13.37
CA GLN A 177 7.05 -21.15 -14.58
C GLN A 177 5.58 -20.86 -14.20
N PRO A 178 4.95 -19.86 -14.84
CA PRO A 178 3.58 -19.48 -14.51
C PRO A 178 2.66 -20.67 -14.76
N THR A 179 1.78 -20.95 -13.79
CA THR A 179 0.74 -21.99 -13.90
C THR A 179 -0.61 -21.29 -13.90
N PRO A 180 -1.07 -20.74 -15.05
CA PRO A 180 -2.07 -19.67 -15.07
C PRO A 180 -3.38 -20.04 -14.34
N PHE A 181 -3.86 -21.27 -14.53
CA PHE A 181 -5.07 -21.76 -13.88
C PHE A 181 -4.92 -21.98 -12.38
N ALA A 182 -3.80 -22.56 -11.93
CA ALA A 182 -3.55 -22.78 -10.51
C ALA A 182 -3.32 -21.45 -9.77
N ASP A 183 -2.64 -20.51 -10.41
CA ASP A 183 -2.37 -19.17 -9.88
C ASP A 183 -3.65 -18.35 -9.75
N LEU A 184 -4.50 -18.38 -10.79
CA LEU A 184 -5.83 -17.77 -10.73
C LEU A 184 -6.68 -18.40 -9.61
N ALA A 185 -6.68 -19.73 -9.47
CA ALA A 185 -7.42 -20.40 -8.42
C ALA A 185 -6.95 -20.01 -7.01
N ARG A 186 -5.63 -19.82 -6.80
CA ARG A 186 -5.09 -19.33 -5.51
C ARG A 186 -5.50 -17.89 -5.24
N ILE A 187 -5.43 -17.00 -6.24
CA ILE A 187 -5.87 -15.60 -6.13
C ILE A 187 -7.37 -15.52 -5.80
N VAL A 188 -8.19 -16.29 -6.52
CA VAL A 188 -9.64 -16.37 -6.30
C VAL A 188 -9.95 -16.91 -4.91
N ARG A 189 -9.25 -17.97 -4.48
CA ARG A 189 -9.40 -18.54 -3.13
C ARG A 189 -9.04 -17.54 -2.04
N ALA A 190 -7.92 -16.83 -2.19
CA ALA A 190 -7.49 -15.80 -1.24
C ALA A 190 -8.50 -14.64 -1.16
N GLY A 191 -8.97 -14.17 -2.31
CA GLY A 191 -9.96 -13.10 -2.37
C GLY A 191 -11.35 -13.51 -1.85
N LEU A 192 -11.77 -14.78 -2.01
CA LEU A 192 -13.07 -15.26 -1.53
C LEU A 192 -13.05 -15.72 -0.08
N LEU A 193 -11.97 -16.35 0.38
CA LEU A 193 -11.87 -16.99 1.70
C LEU A 193 -10.96 -16.25 2.69
N GLY A 194 -10.15 -15.30 2.22
CA GLY A 194 -9.20 -14.58 3.07
C GLY A 194 -8.03 -15.44 3.57
N LYS A 195 -7.71 -16.53 2.86
CA LYS A 195 -6.63 -17.48 3.21
C LYS A 195 -5.55 -17.49 2.15
#